data_AF-A0A1I5X3Z4-F1
#
_entry.id   AF-A0A1I5X3Z4-F1
#
_cell.length_a   1.000
_cell.length_b   1.000
_cell.length_c   1.000
_cell.angle_alpha   90.00
_cell.angle_beta   90.00
_cell.angle_gamma   90.00
#
_symmetry.space_group_name_H-M   'P 1'
#
loop_
_entity.id
_entity.type
_entity.pdbx_description
1 polymer ?
#
loop_
_entity_poly.entity_id
_entity_poly.type
_entity_poly.pdbx_seq_one_letter_code
_entity_poly.pdbx_strand_id
1 'polypeptide(L)'
;MGDSNQRLDWHSGFEGGLRYSLRNYADDIEIEREHLLSKEPLRIDFLVVKKNEQVVIDNDIGRSFKKYNLIEYKNPDDALNVDVLWKCIGYTGIYKNLGNTVDAIKTDEITITICRSRKPLSLFKQLEKSGFVVSKLYPGIYQISGIVVIPIMVAVLSELYDKELNALKIMTSNADETDVRSFIEEASKLKRSGDKSNADAVLQISANVNRTIFEKIRGEEDMCEALRELMADDLKQAEKQGLEQGIFGTVDILRGMNVDDSTIIKRLSEQYKISEDKAKKYLE
;
A
#
# COMPACT_ATOMS: atom_id res chain seq x y z
N MET A 1 10.78 5.64 57.48
CA MET A 1 10.03 5.57 56.20
C MET A 1 11.05 5.56 55.08
N GLY A 2 11.02 4.54 54.22
CA GLY A 2 11.92 4.43 53.06
C GLY A 2 12.07 2.98 52.63
N ASP A 3 10.96 2.32 52.29
CA ASP A 3 10.94 0.93 51.83
C ASP A 3 11.29 0.92 50.33
N SER A 4 12.58 0.85 50.01
CA SER A 4 13.08 0.73 48.64
C SER A 4 13.08 -0.74 48.24
N ASN A 5 11.96 -1.21 47.72
CA ASN A 5 11.81 -2.55 47.16
C ASN A 5 12.63 -2.65 45.85
N GLN A 6 13.93 -2.98 45.96
CA GLN A 6 14.79 -3.25 44.82
C GLN A 6 14.29 -4.50 44.09
N ARG A 7 13.68 -4.31 42.92
CA ARG A 7 13.23 -5.39 42.05
C ARG A 7 14.45 -6.24 41.64
N LEU A 8 14.40 -7.54 41.91
CA LEU A 8 15.42 -8.51 41.47
C LEU A 8 15.57 -8.48 39.95
N ASP A 9 16.81 -8.38 39.47
CA ASP A 9 17.15 -8.46 38.04
C ASP A 9 17.30 -9.91 37.59
N TRP A 10 16.17 -10.55 37.33
CA TRP A 10 16.09 -11.94 36.88
C TRP A 10 16.76 -12.18 35.52
N HIS A 11 16.81 -11.17 34.65
CA HIS A 11 17.39 -11.32 33.32
C HIS A 11 18.91 -11.46 33.40
N SER A 12 19.55 -10.63 34.21
CA SER A 12 21.00 -10.73 34.46
C SER A 12 21.36 -12.02 35.21
N GLY A 13 20.51 -12.45 36.16
CA GLY A 13 20.68 -13.75 36.82
C GLY A 13 20.59 -14.94 35.85
N PHE A 14 19.62 -14.93 34.94
CA PHE A 14 19.47 -15.96 33.91
C PHE A 14 20.64 -15.96 32.93
N GLU A 15 21.10 -14.79 32.47
CA GLU A 15 22.27 -14.68 31.60
C GLU A 15 23.51 -15.33 32.25
N GLY A 16 23.77 -15.03 33.53
CA GLY A 16 24.88 -15.65 34.28
C GLY A 16 24.74 -17.17 34.36
N GLY A 17 23.52 -17.66 34.66
CA GLY A 17 23.22 -19.09 34.68
C GLY A 17 23.40 -19.77 33.32
N LEU A 18 22.97 -19.12 32.23
CA LEU A 18 23.11 -19.63 30.87
C LEU A 18 24.58 -19.72 30.46
N ARG A 19 25.35 -18.64 30.66
CA ARG A 19 26.79 -18.60 30.39
C ARG A 19 27.55 -19.66 31.21
N TYR A 20 27.24 -19.80 32.49
CA TYR A 20 27.84 -20.85 33.33
C TYR A 20 27.50 -22.25 32.82
N SER A 21 26.26 -22.48 32.40
CA SER A 21 25.81 -23.79 31.90
C SER A 21 26.49 -24.17 30.59
N LEU A 22 26.79 -23.20 29.73
CA LEU A 22 27.42 -23.41 28.41
C LEU A 22 28.94 -23.16 28.40
N ARG A 23 29.56 -22.91 29.56
CA ARG A 23 30.97 -22.50 29.69
C ARG A 23 31.99 -23.42 29.01
N ASN A 24 31.70 -24.71 28.88
CA ASN A 24 32.61 -25.68 28.24
C ASN A 24 32.62 -25.56 26.71
N TYR A 25 31.69 -24.79 26.14
CA TYR A 25 31.56 -24.50 24.71
C TYR A 25 31.83 -23.03 24.40
N ALA A 26 32.44 -22.28 25.35
CA ALA A 26 32.60 -20.84 25.23
C ALA A 26 33.44 -20.42 24.00
N ASP A 27 34.33 -21.30 23.53
CA ASP A 27 35.12 -21.09 22.32
C ASP A 27 34.32 -21.39 21.02
N ASP A 28 33.17 -22.08 21.13
CA ASP A 28 32.36 -22.56 19.99
C ASP A 28 31.03 -21.80 19.82
N ILE A 29 30.59 -21.00 20.80
CA ILE A 29 29.28 -20.34 20.80
C ILE A 29 29.35 -18.85 21.18
N GLU A 30 28.42 -18.07 20.64
CA GLU A 30 28.21 -16.68 21.02
C GLU A 30 26.85 -16.51 21.72
N ILE A 31 26.82 -15.73 22.80
CA ILE A 31 25.60 -15.41 23.53
C ILE A 31 25.43 -13.90 23.48
N GLU A 32 24.48 -13.46 22.66
CA GLU A 32 24.06 -12.08 22.55
C GLU A 32 22.74 -11.86 23.30
N ARG A 33 22.68 -10.77 24.06
CA ARG A 33 21.46 -10.32 24.72
C ARG A 33 20.79 -9.25 23.88
N GLU A 34 19.45 -9.30 23.81
CA GLU A 34 18.63 -8.27 23.15
C GLU A 34 19.01 -8.03 21.68
N HIS A 35 19.36 -9.10 20.97
CA HIS A 35 19.65 -9.06 19.53
C HIS A 35 18.48 -8.44 18.76
N LEU A 36 18.77 -7.38 17.99
CA LEU A 36 17.77 -6.68 17.20
C LEU A 36 17.38 -7.50 15.97
N LEU A 37 16.11 -7.90 15.89
CA LEU A 37 15.59 -8.67 14.77
C LEU A 37 15.40 -7.83 13.49
N SER A 38 15.47 -6.50 13.59
CA SER A 38 15.38 -5.58 12.47
C SER A 38 16.01 -4.22 12.80
N LYS A 39 16.48 -3.51 11.78
CA LYS A 39 16.99 -2.13 11.92
C LYS A 39 15.87 -1.12 12.14
N GLU A 40 14.69 -1.39 11.58
CA GLU A 40 13.49 -0.56 11.71
C GLU A 40 12.37 -1.31 12.44
N PRO A 41 11.38 -0.61 13.02
CA PRO A 41 10.19 -1.25 13.57
C PRO A 41 9.49 -2.14 12.54
N LEU A 42 9.13 -3.35 12.96
CA LEU A 42 8.44 -4.33 12.13
C LEU A 42 7.06 -3.80 11.70
N ARG A 43 6.76 -3.89 10.40
CA ARG A 43 5.52 -3.38 9.80
C ARG A 43 5.02 -4.34 8.73
N ILE A 44 3.73 -4.68 8.81
CA ILE A 44 3.00 -5.32 7.71
C ILE A 44 2.50 -4.23 6.75
N ASP A 45 2.37 -4.54 5.46
CA ASP A 45 1.95 -3.54 4.47
C ASP A 45 0.54 -3.01 4.76
N PHE A 46 -0.43 -3.90 5.02
CA PHE A 46 -1.79 -3.49 5.36
C PHE A 46 -2.44 -4.36 6.43
N LEU A 47 -3.32 -3.72 7.21
CA LEU A 47 -4.24 -4.37 8.13
C LEU A 47 -5.66 -3.93 7.79
N VAL A 48 -6.51 -4.88 7.40
CA VAL A 48 -7.94 -4.64 7.19
C VAL A 48 -8.72 -5.21 8.38
N VAL A 49 -9.44 -4.34 9.09
CA VAL A 49 -10.26 -4.71 10.25
C VAL A 49 -11.75 -4.60 9.92
N LYS A 50 -12.48 -5.71 9.98
CA LYS A 50 -13.94 -5.70 9.89
C LYS A 50 -14.52 -5.11 11.17
N LYS A 51 -15.09 -3.90 11.07
CA LYS A 51 -15.83 -3.26 12.19
C LYS A 51 -17.15 -3.97 12.49
N ASN A 52 -17.79 -4.52 11.46
CA ASN A 52 -18.95 -5.39 11.58
C ASN A 52 -18.53 -6.78 11.09
N GLU A 53 -18.45 -7.75 12.01
CA GLU A 53 -17.99 -9.11 11.67
C GLU A 53 -18.96 -9.83 10.71
N GLN A 54 -20.23 -9.43 10.69
CA GLN A 54 -21.28 -10.02 9.86
C GLN A 54 -21.27 -9.52 8.41
N VAL A 55 -20.53 -8.45 8.10
CA VAL A 55 -20.47 -7.97 6.71
C VAL A 55 -19.74 -8.99 5.83
N VAL A 56 -20.31 -9.33 4.69
CA VAL A 56 -19.62 -10.11 3.65
C VAL A 56 -19.06 -9.12 2.65
N ILE A 57 -17.75 -9.15 2.44
CA ILE A 57 -17.11 -8.38 1.37
C ILE A 57 -17.17 -9.27 0.13
N ASP A 58 -18.11 -8.97 -0.75
CA ASP A 58 -18.41 -9.82 -1.91
C ASP A 58 -17.47 -9.53 -3.09
N ASN A 59 -16.20 -9.84 -2.90
CA ASN A 59 -15.21 -9.92 -3.96
C ASN A 59 -14.23 -11.08 -3.69
N ASP A 60 -13.44 -11.46 -4.69
CA ASP A 60 -12.60 -12.65 -4.63
C ASP A 60 -11.55 -12.64 -3.50
N ILE A 61 -11.02 -11.49 -3.10
CA ILE A 61 -10.04 -11.41 -2.01
C ILE A 61 -10.76 -11.34 -0.65
N GLY A 62 -11.70 -10.40 -0.53
CA GLY A 62 -12.37 -10.01 0.70
C GLY A 62 -13.37 -11.03 1.23
N ARG A 63 -13.90 -11.94 0.39
CA ARG A 63 -14.84 -12.97 0.87
C ARG A 63 -14.24 -13.92 1.92
N SER A 64 -12.91 -14.08 1.89
CA SER A 64 -12.15 -14.91 2.83
C SER A 64 -11.77 -14.16 4.12
N PHE A 65 -12.12 -12.87 4.20
CA PHE A 65 -11.68 -12.02 5.30
C PHE A 65 -12.42 -12.35 6.60
N LYS A 66 -11.61 -12.61 7.63
CA LYS A 66 -12.05 -12.65 9.02
C LYS A 66 -12.00 -11.24 9.60
N LYS A 67 -12.07 -11.11 10.92
CA LYS A 67 -12.09 -9.81 11.59
C LYS A 67 -10.81 -9.02 11.31
N TYR A 68 -9.65 -9.66 11.40
CA TYR A 68 -8.35 -9.06 11.16
C TYR A 68 -7.67 -9.71 9.97
N ASN A 69 -7.32 -8.94 8.95
CA ASN A 69 -6.71 -9.45 7.73
C ASN A 69 -5.40 -8.71 7.53
N LEU A 70 -4.29 -9.43 7.71
CA LEU A 70 -2.96 -8.90 7.49
C LEU A 70 -2.59 -9.17 6.04
N ILE A 71 -2.26 -8.12 5.31
CA ILE A 71 -1.98 -8.20 3.89
C ILE A 71 -0.53 -7.79 3.62
N GLU A 72 0.21 -8.65 2.93
CA GLU A 72 1.50 -8.32 2.32
C GLU A 72 1.29 -8.17 0.81
N TYR A 73 1.79 -7.09 0.23
CA TYR A 73 1.79 -6.87 -1.21
C TYR A 73 3.20 -7.05 -1.76
N LYS A 74 3.33 -7.87 -2.80
CA LYS A 74 4.57 -7.99 -3.57
C LYS A 74 4.42 -7.30 -4.91
N ASN A 75 5.36 -6.41 -5.19
CA ASN A 75 5.48 -5.76 -6.48
C ASN A 75 5.50 -6.81 -7.62
N PRO A 76 5.00 -6.47 -8.82
CA PRO A 76 4.86 -7.44 -9.91
C PRO A 76 6.13 -8.20 -10.28
N ASP A 77 7.28 -7.53 -10.16
CA ASP A 77 8.60 -8.07 -10.53
C ASP A 77 9.34 -8.73 -9.36
N ASP A 78 8.80 -8.63 -8.14
CA ASP A 78 9.39 -9.26 -6.96
C ASP A 78 9.06 -10.76 -6.90
N ALA A 79 10.05 -11.53 -6.45
CA ALA A 79 9.84 -12.91 -6.05
C ALA A 79 9.02 -12.98 -4.75
N LEU A 80 8.05 -13.89 -4.72
CA LEU A 80 7.42 -14.35 -3.49
C LEU A 80 8.05 -15.70 -3.14
N ASN A 81 8.88 -15.72 -2.10
CA ASN A 81 9.61 -16.90 -1.61
C ASN A 81 9.10 -17.32 -0.22
N VAL A 82 9.69 -18.40 0.32
CA VAL A 82 9.27 -18.95 1.62
C VAL A 82 9.61 -18.02 2.80
N ASP A 83 10.64 -17.18 2.67
CA ASP A 83 11.05 -16.25 3.73
C ASP A 83 10.02 -15.14 3.92
N VAL A 84 9.46 -14.62 2.82
CA VAL A 84 8.34 -13.65 2.87
C VAL A 84 7.12 -14.28 3.53
N LEU A 85 6.83 -15.55 3.25
CA LEU A 85 5.73 -16.27 3.92
C LEU A 85 5.97 -16.36 5.43
N TRP A 86 7.18 -16.73 5.87
CA TRP A 86 7.52 -16.79 7.29
C TRP A 86 7.53 -15.42 7.97
N LYS A 87 7.98 -14.37 7.27
CA LYS A 87 7.85 -12.98 7.73
C LYS A 87 6.38 -12.65 8.02
N CYS A 88 5.47 -12.96 7.10
CA CYS A 88 4.03 -12.72 7.28
C CYS A 88 3.48 -13.48 8.49
N ILE A 89 3.86 -14.75 8.65
CA ILE A 89 3.45 -15.58 9.79
C ILE A 89 3.97 -14.98 11.11
N GLY A 90 5.25 -14.62 11.17
CA GLY A 90 5.87 -14.03 12.35
C GLY A 90 5.22 -12.69 12.73
N TYR A 91 4.98 -11.81 11.76
CA TYR A 91 4.34 -10.52 11.99
C TYR A 91 2.89 -10.68 12.45
N THR A 92 2.19 -11.69 11.94
CA THR A 92 0.86 -12.05 12.41
C THR A 92 0.87 -12.54 13.85
N GLY A 93 1.87 -13.32 14.24
CA GLY A 93 2.07 -13.74 15.63
C GLY A 93 2.31 -12.55 16.57
N ILE A 94 3.11 -11.57 16.15
CA ILE A 94 3.32 -10.32 16.90
C ILE A 94 2.01 -9.55 17.01
N TYR A 95 1.29 -9.37 15.90
CA TYR A 95 0.01 -8.67 15.89
C TYR A 95 -1.01 -9.31 16.84
N LYS A 96 -1.11 -10.65 16.82
CA LYS A 96 -1.96 -11.42 17.74
C LYS A 96 -1.65 -11.15 19.22
N ASN A 97 -0.40 -10.80 19.55
CA ASN A 97 0.06 -10.52 20.91
C ASN A 97 -0.23 -9.07 21.37
N LEU A 98 -0.61 -8.15 20.47
CA LEU A 98 -0.84 -6.73 20.82
C LEU A 98 -2.12 -6.47 21.65
N GLY A 99 -2.86 -7.51 22.01
CA GLY A 99 -4.05 -7.41 22.86
C GLY A 99 -3.71 -7.02 24.30
N ASN A 100 -4.50 -6.13 24.90
CA ASN A 100 -4.34 -5.72 26.31
C ASN A 100 -4.70 -6.81 27.33
N THR A 101 -5.40 -7.85 26.88
CA THR A 101 -5.79 -9.01 27.71
C THR A 101 -5.32 -10.30 27.06
N VAL A 102 -5.24 -11.36 27.86
CA VAL A 102 -4.99 -12.71 27.36
C VAL A 102 -5.98 -13.01 26.24
N ASP A 103 -5.43 -13.40 25.09
CA ASP A 103 -6.18 -13.79 23.90
C ASP A 103 -7.21 -12.76 23.38
N ALA A 104 -6.95 -11.46 23.57
CA ALA A 104 -7.87 -10.41 23.10
C ALA A 104 -8.08 -10.42 21.58
N ILE A 105 -7.04 -10.81 20.82
CA ILE A 105 -7.10 -11.06 19.38
C ILE A 105 -7.04 -12.57 19.20
N LYS A 106 -8.14 -13.19 18.82
CA LYS A 106 -8.23 -14.64 18.67
C LYS A 106 -7.61 -15.11 17.37
N THR A 107 -6.97 -16.27 17.40
CA THR A 107 -6.36 -16.88 16.22
C THR A 107 -7.39 -17.17 15.12
N ASP A 108 -8.61 -17.56 15.48
CA ASP A 108 -9.69 -17.86 14.54
C ASP A 108 -10.35 -16.61 13.95
N GLU A 109 -10.00 -15.41 14.43
CA GLU A 109 -10.43 -14.11 13.91
C GLU A 109 -9.44 -13.50 12.90
N ILE A 110 -8.30 -14.16 12.65
CA ILE A 110 -7.22 -13.66 11.78
C ILE A 110 -7.16 -14.42 10.44
N THR A 111 -6.90 -13.70 9.35
CA THR A 111 -6.47 -14.22 8.04
C THR A 111 -5.18 -13.51 7.61
N ILE A 112 -4.30 -14.24 6.90
CA ILE A 112 -3.14 -13.68 6.20
C ILE A 112 -3.46 -13.70 4.70
N THR A 113 -3.20 -12.59 4.00
CA THR A 113 -3.34 -12.51 2.55
C THR A 113 -2.05 -11.99 1.93
N ILE A 114 -1.51 -12.70 0.95
CA ILE A 114 -0.34 -12.25 0.19
C ILE A 114 -0.81 -11.96 -1.23
N CYS A 115 -0.77 -10.69 -1.63
CA CYS A 115 -1.17 -10.24 -2.95
C CYS A 115 0.04 -10.12 -3.86
N ARG A 116 -0.03 -10.71 -5.06
CA ARG A 116 1.00 -10.49 -6.09
C ARG A 116 0.43 -10.65 -7.49
N SER A 117 1.09 -10.02 -8.47
CA SER A 117 0.66 -10.07 -9.88
C SER A 117 0.63 -11.51 -10.42
N ARG A 118 1.75 -12.23 -10.40
CA ARG A 118 1.90 -13.54 -11.06
C ARG A 118 1.84 -14.73 -10.10
N LYS A 119 1.54 -15.94 -10.60
CA LYS A 119 1.50 -17.16 -9.77
C LYS A 119 2.91 -17.55 -9.25
N PRO A 120 3.11 -17.77 -7.95
CA PRO A 120 4.44 -18.10 -7.38
C PRO A 120 4.73 -19.60 -7.47
N LEU A 121 4.95 -20.11 -8.69
CA LEU A 121 5.15 -21.54 -8.93
C LEU A 121 6.31 -22.15 -8.13
N SER A 122 7.40 -21.40 -7.93
CA SER A 122 8.55 -21.87 -7.16
C SER A 122 8.18 -22.10 -5.68
N LEU A 123 7.52 -21.12 -5.05
CA LEU A 123 7.04 -21.24 -3.68
C LEU A 123 6.05 -22.39 -3.53
N PHE A 124 5.07 -22.50 -4.42
CA PHE A 124 4.06 -23.57 -4.34
C PHE A 124 4.69 -24.95 -4.40
N LYS A 125 5.60 -25.18 -5.37
CA LYS A 125 6.34 -26.44 -5.46
C LYS A 125 7.19 -26.72 -4.22
N GLN A 126 7.82 -25.68 -3.66
CA GLN A 126 8.61 -25.82 -2.44
C GLN A 126 7.73 -26.22 -1.24
N LEU A 127 6.57 -25.60 -1.07
CA LEU A 127 5.63 -25.90 0.00
C LEU A 127 5.08 -27.33 -0.11
N GLU A 128 4.68 -27.74 -1.31
CA GLU A 128 4.23 -29.11 -1.59
C GLU A 128 5.33 -30.14 -1.28
N LYS A 129 6.58 -29.85 -1.67
CA LYS A 129 7.75 -30.70 -1.36
C LYS A 129 8.00 -30.79 0.15
N SER A 130 7.69 -29.74 0.90
CA SER A 130 7.78 -29.70 2.37
C SER A 130 6.57 -30.33 3.08
N GLY A 131 5.61 -30.91 2.35
CA GLY A 131 4.44 -31.59 2.91
C GLY A 131 3.27 -30.66 3.25
N PHE A 132 3.33 -29.39 2.87
CA PHE A 132 2.21 -28.45 3.02
C PHE A 132 1.26 -28.56 1.82
N VAL A 133 0.00 -28.18 2.03
CA VAL A 133 -1.03 -28.25 0.99
C VAL A 133 -1.25 -26.86 0.41
N VAL A 134 -1.17 -26.75 -0.92
CA VAL A 134 -1.58 -25.55 -1.67
C VAL A 134 -2.83 -25.89 -2.47
N SER A 135 -3.98 -25.34 -2.09
CA SER A 135 -5.26 -25.60 -2.75
C SER A 135 -5.74 -24.37 -3.49
N LYS A 136 -6.05 -24.50 -4.79
CA LYS A 136 -6.78 -23.46 -5.52
C LYS A 136 -8.24 -23.48 -5.07
N LEU A 137 -8.69 -22.43 -4.41
CA LEU A 137 -10.09 -22.32 -3.97
C LEU A 137 -11.00 -21.92 -5.13
N TYR A 138 -10.56 -20.92 -5.91
CA TYR A 138 -11.21 -20.41 -7.11
C TYR A 138 -10.16 -19.64 -7.94
N PRO A 139 -10.47 -19.14 -9.15
CA PRO A 139 -9.52 -18.40 -9.98
C PRO A 139 -8.78 -17.32 -9.18
N GLY A 140 -7.44 -17.31 -9.28
CA GLY A 140 -6.56 -16.37 -8.57
C GLY A 140 -6.39 -16.56 -7.06
N ILE A 141 -7.23 -17.34 -6.37
CA ILE A 141 -7.10 -17.52 -4.90
C ILE A 141 -6.60 -18.92 -4.54
N TYR A 142 -5.46 -18.95 -3.88
CA TYR A 142 -4.79 -20.17 -3.42
C TYR A 142 -4.65 -20.16 -1.90
N GLN A 143 -5.11 -21.20 -1.23
CA GLN A 143 -4.94 -21.38 0.20
C GLN A 143 -3.72 -22.25 0.49
N ILE A 144 -2.88 -21.80 1.42
CA ILE A 144 -1.81 -22.61 2.02
C ILE A 144 -2.31 -23.16 3.35
N SER A 145 -2.24 -24.47 3.51
CA SER A 145 -2.72 -25.20 4.70
C SER A 145 -1.63 -26.11 5.27
N GLY A 146 -1.66 -26.31 6.59
CA GLY A 146 -0.75 -27.21 7.31
C GLY A 146 0.51 -26.56 7.89
N ILE A 147 0.77 -25.28 7.59
CA ILE A 147 1.91 -24.54 8.14
C ILE A 147 1.61 -23.89 9.50
N VAL A 148 0.43 -23.27 9.63
CA VAL A 148 -0.14 -22.72 10.87
C VAL A 148 -1.66 -22.85 10.86
N VAL A 149 -2.31 -22.66 12.00
CA VAL A 149 -3.79 -22.71 12.13
C VAL A 149 -4.48 -21.52 11.46
N ILE A 150 -3.76 -20.39 11.31
CA ILE A 150 -4.28 -19.18 10.66
C ILE A 150 -4.40 -19.43 9.15
N PRO A 151 -5.56 -19.16 8.51
CA PRO A 151 -5.70 -19.27 7.06
C PRO A 151 -4.74 -18.32 6.34
N ILE A 152 -3.98 -18.84 5.38
CA ILE A 152 -3.09 -18.07 4.53
C ILE A 152 -3.57 -18.16 3.10
N MET A 153 -3.90 -17.02 2.51
CA MET A 153 -4.33 -16.89 1.13
C MET A 153 -3.23 -16.22 0.30
N VAL A 154 -2.98 -16.74 -0.89
CA VAL A 154 -2.18 -16.09 -1.92
C VAL A 154 -3.13 -15.66 -3.03
N ALA A 155 -3.29 -14.35 -3.19
CA ALA A 155 -4.06 -13.74 -4.25
C ALA A 155 -3.14 -13.46 -5.45
N VAL A 156 -3.32 -14.24 -6.51
CA VAL A 156 -2.64 -14.11 -7.81
C VAL A 156 -3.50 -13.23 -8.70
N LEU A 157 -3.16 -11.94 -8.78
CA LEU A 157 -4.01 -10.92 -9.41
C LEU A 157 -4.24 -11.21 -10.90
N SER A 158 -3.24 -11.73 -11.62
CA SER A 158 -3.35 -12.07 -13.05
C SER A 158 -4.30 -13.22 -13.36
N GLU A 159 -4.82 -13.92 -12.34
CA GLU A 159 -5.74 -15.05 -12.50
C GLU A 159 -7.15 -14.74 -11.97
N LEU A 160 -7.40 -13.51 -11.50
CA LEU A 160 -8.69 -13.06 -11.02
C LEU A 160 -9.59 -12.63 -12.19
N TYR A 161 -10.85 -13.06 -12.17
CA TYR A 161 -11.88 -12.62 -13.12
C TYR A 161 -12.78 -11.51 -12.57
N ASP A 162 -12.71 -11.28 -11.27
CA ASP A 162 -13.52 -10.30 -10.57
C ASP A 162 -13.19 -8.86 -11.00
N LYS A 163 -14.20 -8.15 -11.50
CA LYS A 163 -14.07 -6.77 -11.99
C LYS A 163 -13.92 -5.77 -10.86
N GLU A 164 -14.46 -6.05 -9.67
CA GLU A 164 -14.30 -5.21 -8.47
C GLU A 164 -12.82 -5.10 -8.05
N LEU A 165 -11.97 -6.00 -8.56
CA LEU A 165 -10.55 -6.04 -8.30
C LEU A 165 -9.70 -5.53 -9.47
N ASN A 166 -10.30 -4.95 -10.51
CA ASN A 166 -9.58 -4.39 -11.65
C ASN A 166 -8.56 -3.33 -11.23
N ALA A 167 -8.88 -2.53 -10.21
CA ALA A 167 -7.95 -1.57 -9.60
C ALA A 167 -6.61 -2.22 -9.20
N LEU A 168 -6.65 -3.46 -8.69
CA LEU A 168 -5.45 -4.21 -8.32
C LEU A 168 -4.78 -4.87 -9.53
N LYS A 169 -5.59 -5.41 -10.45
CA LYS A 169 -5.12 -6.17 -11.62
C LYS A 169 -4.32 -5.32 -12.60
N ILE A 170 -4.67 -4.04 -12.76
CA ILE A 170 -4.01 -3.17 -13.75
C ILE A 170 -2.70 -2.54 -13.27
N MET A 171 -2.34 -2.71 -11.99
CA MET A 171 -1.05 -2.24 -11.44
C MET A 171 0.10 -3.22 -11.76
N THR A 172 0.24 -3.57 -13.03
CA THR A 172 1.27 -4.48 -13.55
C THR A 172 1.69 -4.04 -14.94
N SER A 173 2.91 -4.38 -15.34
CA SER A 173 3.32 -4.30 -16.75
C SER A 173 2.46 -5.26 -17.58
N ASN A 174 2.09 -4.85 -18.80
CA ASN A 174 1.24 -5.63 -19.71
C ASN A 174 -0.14 -5.94 -19.10
N ALA A 175 -0.76 -4.93 -18.48
CA ALA A 175 -2.14 -5.05 -18.01
C ALA A 175 -3.08 -5.42 -19.18
N ASP A 176 -4.16 -6.13 -18.89
CA ASP A 176 -5.20 -6.43 -19.88
C ASP A 176 -5.91 -5.13 -20.26
N GLU A 177 -5.92 -4.81 -21.56
CA GLU A 177 -6.53 -3.57 -22.08
C GLU A 177 -8.04 -3.50 -21.76
N THR A 178 -8.73 -4.63 -21.71
CA THR A 178 -10.15 -4.72 -21.33
C THR A 178 -10.35 -4.37 -19.85
N ASP A 179 -9.48 -4.86 -18.97
CA ASP A 179 -9.54 -4.53 -17.53
C ASP A 179 -9.24 -3.05 -17.29
N VAL A 180 -8.28 -2.48 -18.01
CA VAL A 180 -7.97 -1.03 -17.95
C VAL A 180 -9.18 -0.20 -18.37
N ARG A 181 -9.81 -0.56 -19.50
CA ARG A 181 -11.02 0.14 -19.99
C ARG A 181 -12.17 0.03 -19.01
N SER A 182 -12.46 -1.18 -18.53
CA SER A 182 -13.52 -1.42 -17.54
C SER A 182 -13.29 -0.61 -16.27
N PHE A 183 -12.04 -0.52 -15.79
CA PHE A 183 -11.71 0.27 -14.61
C PHE A 183 -11.93 1.77 -14.83
N ILE A 184 -11.50 2.33 -15.97
CA ILE A 184 -11.70 3.75 -16.29
C ILE A 184 -13.20 4.10 -16.33
N GLU A 185 -14.01 3.26 -16.99
CA GLU A 185 -15.46 3.46 -17.09
C GLU A 185 -16.20 3.36 -15.75
N GLU A 186 -15.74 2.51 -14.84
CA GLU A 186 -16.29 2.41 -13.49
C GLU A 186 -15.84 3.59 -12.62
N ALA A 187 -14.55 3.95 -12.71
CA ALA A 187 -13.97 5.03 -11.95
C ALA A 187 -14.55 6.40 -12.33
N SER A 188 -14.85 6.65 -13.61
CA SER A 188 -15.45 7.93 -14.05
C SER A 188 -16.80 8.21 -13.40
N LYS A 189 -17.55 7.16 -13.04
CA LYS A 189 -18.87 7.24 -12.40
C LYS A 189 -18.80 7.55 -10.89
N LEU A 190 -17.59 7.54 -10.30
CA LEU A 190 -17.40 7.80 -8.88
C LEU A 190 -17.75 9.26 -8.54
N LYS A 191 -18.44 9.44 -7.41
CA LYS A 191 -18.91 10.78 -6.98
C LYS A 191 -18.14 11.34 -5.78
N ARG A 192 -17.52 10.47 -4.98
CA ARG A 192 -16.78 10.89 -3.78
C ARG A 192 -15.36 11.26 -4.18
N SER A 193 -14.88 12.41 -3.73
CA SER A 193 -13.52 12.88 -4.01
C SER A 193 -12.45 11.89 -3.54
N GLY A 194 -12.65 11.24 -2.39
CA GLY A 194 -11.75 10.21 -1.89
C GLY A 194 -11.65 8.98 -2.82
N ASP A 195 -12.77 8.55 -3.39
CA ASP A 195 -12.78 7.39 -4.30
C ASP A 195 -12.11 7.75 -5.64
N LYS A 196 -12.34 8.97 -6.14
CA LYS A 196 -11.66 9.48 -7.34
C LYS A 196 -10.14 9.56 -7.14
N SER A 197 -9.69 10.08 -5.99
CA SER A 197 -8.26 10.18 -5.66
C SER A 197 -7.58 8.81 -5.58
N ASN A 198 -8.26 7.81 -5.01
CA ASN A 198 -7.77 6.43 -5.01
C ASN A 198 -7.67 5.86 -6.43
N ALA A 199 -8.67 6.12 -7.27
CA ALA A 199 -8.66 5.67 -8.67
C ALA A 199 -7.55 6.37 -9.49
N ASP A 200 -7.32 7.66 -9.28
CA ASP A 200 -6.22 8.40 -9.91
C ASP A 200 -4.86 7.79 -9.55
N ALA A 201 -4.60 7.48 -8.28
CA ALA A 201 -3.36 6.85 -7.85
C ALA A 201 -3.09 5.51 -8.58
N VAL A 202 -4.14 4.70 -8.78
CA VAL A 202 -4.08 3.46 -9.56
C VAL A 202 -3.76 3.74 -11.02
N LEU A 203 -4.44 4.73 -11.64
CA LEU A 203 -4.22 5.09 -13.03
C LEU A 203 -2.83 5.68 -13.27
N GLN A 204 -2.28 6.47 -12.35
CA GLN A 204 -0.92 6.99 -12.45
C GLN A 204 0.10 5.86 -12.56
N ILE A 205 0.00 4.84 -11.69
CA ILE A 205 0.87 3.66 -11.76
C ILE A 205 0.65 2.90 -13.08
N SER A 206 -0.61 2.62 -13.42
CA SER A 206 -0.95 1.85 -14.62
C SER A 206 -0.50 2.55 -15.91
N ALA A 207 -0.74 3.85 -16.05
CA ALA A 207 -0.34 4.64 -17.23
C ALA A 207 1.18 4.73 -17.38
N ASN A 208 1.91 4.82 -16.26
CA ASN A 208 3.37 4.86 -16.27
C ASN A 208 3.98 3.56 -16.83
N VAL A 209 3.41 2.41 -16.49
CA VAL A 209 3.91 1.09 -16.91
C VAL A 209 3.24 0.52 -18.17
N ASN A 210 2.08 1.06 -18.58
CA ASN A 210 1.29 0.60 -19.74
C ASN A 210 1.05 1.72 -20.79
N ARG A 211 2.11 2.47 -21.16
CA ARG A 211 2.00 3.66 -22.03
C ARG A 211 1.23 3.44 -23.34
N THR A 212 1.51 2.36 -24.05
CA THR A 212 0.87 2.06 -25.35
C THR A 212 -0.65 1.88 -25.21
N ILE A 213 -1.13 1.29 -24.11
CA ILE A 213 -2.57 1.14 -23.86
C ILE A 213 -3.21 2.52 -23.67
N PHE A 214 -2.60 3.36 -22.83
CA PHE A 214 -3.13 4.70 -22.54
C PHE A 214 -2.99 5.70 -23.70
N GLU A 215 -2.06 5.48 -24.63
CA GLU A 215 -1.98 6.24 -25.89
C GLU A 215 -3.15 5.91 -26.81
N LYS A 216 -3.52 4.63 -26.96
CA LYS A 216 -4.71 4.23 -27.72
C LYS A 216 -5.98 4.79 -27.11
N ILE A 217 -6.16 4.61 -25.80
CA ILE A 217 -7.33 5.09 -25.06
C ILE A 217 -7.52 6.62 -25.23
N ARG A 218 -6.42 7.40 -25.24
CA ARG A 218 -6.47 8.85 -25.48
C ARG A 218 -6.92 9.23 -26.89
N GLY A 219 -6.74 8.35 -27.87
CA GLY A 219 -7.22 8.54 -29.25
C GLY A 219 -8.72 8.26 -29.43
N GLU A 220 -9.38 7.67 -28.42
CA GLU A 220 -10.81 7.36 -28.45
C GLU A 220 -11.57 8.41 -27.64
N GLU A 221 -12.52 9.10 -28.28
CA GLU A 221 -13.20 10.27 -27.72
C GLU A 221 -13.92 9.96 -26.40
N ASP A 222 -14.77 8.93 -26.39
CA ASP A 222 -15.56 8.53 -25.21
C ASP A 222 -14.67 8.14 -24.02
N MET A 223 -13.59 7.39 -24.25
CA MET A 223 -12.70 6.95 -23.18
C MET A 223 -11.78 8.08 -22.68
N CYS A 224 -11.38 8.98 -23.57
CA CYS A 224 -10.64 10.18 -23.23
C CYS A 224 -11.49 11.13 -22.37
N GLU A 225 -12.79 11.23 -22.66
CA GLU A 225 -13.75 11.97 -21.82
C GLU A 225 -13.87 11.33 -20.44
N ALA A 226 -14.03 10.02 -20.34
CA ALA A 226 -14.08 9.31 -19.05
C ALA A 226 -12.82 9.55 -18.19
N LEU A 227 -11.63 9.51 -18.82
CA LEU A 227 -10.36 9.85 -18.15
C LEU A 227 -10.34 11.32 -17.68
N ARG A 228 -10.78 12.27 -18.52
CA ARG A 228 -10.83 13.69 -18.14
C ARG A 228 -11.79 13.95 -17.00
N GLU A 229 -12.96 13.30 -16.99
CA GLU A 229 -13.95 13.46 -15.91
C GLU A 229 -13.44 12.93 -14.57
N LEU A 230 -12.69 11.82 -14.61
CA LEU A 230 -12.06 11.25 -13.44
C LEU A 230 -10.98 12.18 -12.86
N MET A 231 -10.14 12.75 -13.73
CA MET A 231 -9.02 13.63 -13.35
C MET A 231 -9.40 15.11 -13.26
N ALA A 232 -10.68 15.47 -13.43
CA ALA A 232 -11.09 16.86 -13.63
C ALA A 232 -10.70 17.78 -12.46
N ASP A 233 -10.79 17.29 -11.23
CA ASP A 233 -10.46 18.09 -10.04
C ASP A 233 -8.95 18.31 -9.91
N ASP A 234 -8.15 17.27 -10.16
CA ASP A 234 -6.68 17.36 -10.15
C ASP A 234 -6.17 18.25 -11.28
N LEU A 235 -6.77 18.17 -12.47
CA LEU A 235 -6.47 19.05 -13.59
C LEU A 235 -6.78 20.53 -13.27
N LYS A 236 -7.94 20.82 -12.68
CA LYS A 236 -8.27 22.19 -12.22
C LYS A 236 -7.29 22.70 -11.18
N GLN A 237 -6.86 21.83 -10.26
CA GLN A 237 -5.86 22.19 -9.26
C GLN A 237 -4.51 22.47 -9.90
N ALA A 238 -4.05 21.62 -10.82
CA ALA A 238 -2.82 21.81 -11.57
C ALA A 238 -2.85 23.08 -12.43
N GLU A 239 -3.98 23.38 -13.10
CA GLU A 239 -4.19 24.63 -13.85
C GLU A 239 -4.09 25.85 -12.94
N LYS A 240 -4.72 25.81 -11.77
CA LYS A 240 -4.64 26.90 -10.78
C LYS A 240 -3.21 27.10 -10.29
N GLN A 241 -2.51 26.04 -9.94
CA GLN A 241 -1.12 26.10 -9.49
C GLN A 241 -0.19 26.61 -10.59
N GLY A 242 -0.37 26.13 -11.83
CA GLY A 242 0.40 26.61 -12.99
C GLY A 242 0.16 28.08 -13.29
N LEU A 243 -1.09 28.54 -13.18
CA LEU A 243 -1.43 29.97 -13.31
C LEU A 243 -0.76 30.80 -12.20
N GLU A 244 -0.82 30.35 -10.95
CA GLU A 244 -0.16 31.02 -9.82
C GLU A 244 1.37 31.11 -10.02
N GLN A 245 2.01 29.99 -10.39
CA GLN A 245 3.45 29.97 -10.71
C GLN A 245 3.80 30.89 -11.87
N GLY A 246 2.99 30.94 -12.92
CA GLY A 246 3.19 31.84 -14.06
C GLY A 246 3.08 33.32 -13.68
N ILE A 247 2.14 33.67 -12.80
CA ILE A 247 1.98 35.03 -12.27
C ILE A 247 3.20 35.41 -11.42
N PHE A 248 3.62 34.54 -10.49
CA PHE A 248 4.81 34.80 -9.66
C PHE A 248 6.08 34.96 -10.50
N GLY A 249 6.30 34.08 -11.48
CA GLY A 249 7.44 34.21 -12.40
C GLY A 249 7.42 35.53 -13.20
N THR A 250 6.24 36.01 -13.58
CA THR A 250 6.10 37.32 -14.24
C THR A 250 6.42 38.48 -13.31
N VAL A 251 5.96 38.42 -12.05
CA VAL A 251 6.29 39.41 -11.02
C VAL A 251 7.80 39.46 -10.79
N ASP A 252 8.45 38.31 -10.64
CA ASP A 252 9.90 38.20 -10.41
C ASP A 252 10.70 38.82 -11.57
N ILE A 253 10.33 38.52 -12.81
CA ILE A 253 10.98 39.10 -14.00
C ILE A 253 10.81 40.62 -14.02
N LEU A 254 9.59 41.13 -13.81
CA LEU A 254 9.31 42.57 -13.89
C LEU A 254 9.98 43.35 -12.74
N ARG A 255 10.01 42.79 -11.53
CA ARG A 255 10.77 43.35 -10.39
C ARG A 255 12.27 43.36 -10.68
N GLY A 256 12.80 42.28 -11.26
CA GLY A 256 14.20 42.21 -11.70
C GLY A 256 14.57 43.25 -12.76
N MET A 257 13.58 43.73 -13.52
CA MET A 257 13.72 44.82 -14.50
C MET A 257 13.45 46.22 -13.92
N ASN A 258 13.27 46.36 -12.60
CA ASN A 258 12.90 47.60 -11.92
C ASN A 258 11.60 48.26 -12.43
N VAL A 259 10.63 47.46 -12.87
CA VAL A 259 9.28 47.97 -13.17
C VAL A 259 8.56 48.25 -11.86
N ASP A 260 7.87 49.39 -11.78
CA ASP A 260 7.15 49.78 -10.57
C ASP A 260 5.90 48.91 -10.34
N ASP A 261 5.56 48.67 -9.07
CA ASP A 261 4.45 47.79 -8.68
C ASP A 261 3.11 48.22 -9.29
N SER A 262 2.87 49.53 -9.52
CA SER A 262 1.62 50.00 -10.14
C SER A 262 1.50 49.57 -11.61
N THR A 263 2.62 49.62 -12.34
CA THR A 263 2.72 49.10 -13.70
C THR A 263 2.62 47.57 -13.72
N ILE A 264 3.22 46.86 -12.75
CA ILE A 264 3.13 45.39 -12.66
C ILE A 264 1.67 44.96 -12.44
N ILE A 265 0.95 45.58 -11.49
CA ILE A 265 -0.46 45.28 -11.22
C ILE A 265 -1.29 45.41 -12.48
N LYS A 266 -1.13 46.51 -13.22
CA LYS A 266 -1.87 46.76 -14.47
C LYS A 266 -1.56 45.69 -15.52
N ARG A 267 -0.29 45.33 -15.70
CA ARG A 267 0.14 44.28 -16.63
C ARG A 267 -0.39 42.90 -16.27
N LEU A 268 -0.39 42.54 -14.98
CA LEU A 268 -0.97 41.28 -14.51
C LEU A 268 -2.48 41.22 -14.74
N SER A 269 -3.19 42.31 -14.45
CA SER A 269 -4.62 42.42 -14.69
C SER A 269 -4.99 42.31 -16.17
N GLU A 270 -4.22 42.94 -17.07
CA GLU A 270 -4.40 42.84 -18.51
C GLU A 270 -4.11 41.42 -19.03
N GLN A 271 -2.97 40.84 -18.64
CA GLN A 271 -2.48 39.56 -19.18
C GLN A 271 -3.27 38.36 -18.67
N TYR A 272 -3.53 38.31 -17.36
CA TYR A 272 -4.17 37.17 -16.70
C TYR A 272 -5.67 37.37 -16.47
N LYS A 273 -6.22 38.52 -16.91
CA LYS A 273 -7.65 38.89 -16.76
C LYS A 273 -8.12 38.79 -15.30
N ILE A 274 -7.27 39.18 -14.36
CA ILE A 274 -7.56 39.22 -12.92
C ILE A 274 -7.81 40.65 -12.45
N SER A 275 -8.61 40.85 -11.39
CA SER A 275 -8.81 42.18 -10.81
C SER A 275 -7.51 42.74 -10.26
N GLU A 276 -7.37 44.07 -10.22
CA GLU A 276 -6.18 44.72 -9.64
C GLU A 276 -5.99 44.33 -8.18
N ASP A 277 -7.06 44.17 -7.41
CA ASP A 277 -6.98 43.70 -6.02
C ASP A 277 -6.50 42.26 -5.89
N LYS A 278 -6.79 41.40 -6.88
CA LYS A 278 -6.22 40.05 -6.93
C LYS A 278 -4.75 40.09 -7.38
N ALA A 279 -4.39 40.97 -8.32
CA ALA A 279 -3.02 41.16 -8.76
C ALA A 279 -2.11 41.68 -7.64
N LYS A 280 -2.58 42.62 -6.82
CA LYS A 280 -1.87 43.14 -5.63
C LYS A 280 -1.39 42.04 -4.69
N LYS A 281 -2.21 41.00 -4.47
CA LYS A 281 -1.88 39.87 -3.59
C LYS A 281 -0.68 39.03 -4.07
N TYR A 282 -0.32 39.10 -5.35
CA TYR A 282 0.87 38.42 -5.88
C TYR A 282 2.15 39.25 -5.73
N LEU A 283 2.04 40.48 -5.25
CA LEU A 283 3.16 41.37 -4.96
C LEU A 283 3.49 41.46 -3.47
N GLU A 284 2.59 41.00 -2.60
CA GLU A 284 2.81 40.82 -1.15
C GLU A 284 3.79 39.68 -0.88
#